data_AF-L8HDB2-F1
#
_entry.id   AF-L8HDB2-F1
#
_cell.length_a   1.000
_cell.length_b   1.000
_cell.length_c   1.000
_cell.angle_alpha   90.00
_cell.angle_beta   90.00
_cell.angle_gamma   90.00
#
_symmetry.space_group_name_H-M   'P 1'
#
loop_
_entity.id
_entity.type
_entity.pdbx_description
1 polymer ?
#
loop_
_entity_poly.entity_id
_entity_poly.type
_entity_poly.pdbx_seq_one_letter_code
_entity_poly.pdbx_strand_id
1 'polypeptide(L)'
;MKSIIFALCAMLFVTLALAQQSPVTFSSSQLNARIDPADGSVDIWEANTDRVFTHTFAELRETDQASALVNTVASFASQIFTVSTPTVNNDFQGVNATSASLTASITVASPVDNSTSGATLIATFFVFTAEGNITFNNQNVNVAPDHMVLLYQLQGWPIKSTNNSMSIRVRLDTPSRTGTFNAPVLRLDDGAAITFAQTSTGSSAATDTPASVAVSRGSSSVDYTMTFNAATNVEFTALWSVEPVTSGSGGDSSAASALSTPLFAFF
;
A
#
# COMPACT_ATOMS: atom_id res chain seq x y z
N MET A 1 -25.19 -30.90 55.73
CA MET A 1 -23.98 -30.11 56.04
C MET A 1 -22.79 -30.94 55.58
N LYS A 2 -21.92 -30.60 54.64
CA LYS A 2 -21.48 -29.37 53.97
C LYS A 2 -20.87 -29.86 52.63
N SER A 3 -21.34 -29.38 51.48
CA SER A 3 -20.80 -28.24 50.73
C SER A 3 -19.85 -28.66 49.60
N ILE A 4 -20.45 -28.73 48.41
CA ILE A 4 -19.94 -28.25 47.11
C ILE A 4 -18.56 -27.57 47.20
N ILE A 5 -17.50 -28.21 46.68
CA ILE A 5 -16.38 -27.58 45.96
C ILE A 5 -15.84 -28.61 44.94
N PHE A 6 -16.57 -28.82 43.85
CA PHE A 6 -16.07 -29.43 42.62
C PHE A 6 -16.44 -28.46 41.47
N ALA A 7 -15.94 -27.23 41.56
CA ALA A 7 -16.18 -26.20 40.54
C ALA A 7 -15.11 -25.09 40.70
N LEU A 8 -13.86 -25.38 40.35
CA LEU A 8 -12.85 -24.32 40.20
C LEU A 8 -11.71 -24.70 39.24
N CYS A 9 -12.01 -25.44 38.17
CA CYS A 9 -11.07 -25.66 37.05
C CYS A 9 -11.73 -25.58 35.67
N ALA A 10 -13.00 -25.14 35.59
CA ALA A 10 -13.72 -25.03 34.33
C ALA A 10 -13.86 -23.57 33.92
N MET A 11 -13.19 -23.23 32.83
CA MET A 11 -13.50 -22.12 31.93
C MET A 11 -13.38 -20.71 32.52
N LEU A 12 -12.14 -20.24 32.63
CA LEU A 12 -11.85 -18.86 32.26
C LEU A 12 -10.99 -18.86 30.98
N PHE A 13 -11.51 -19.47 29.92
CA PHE A 13 -11.20 -18.94 28.59
C PHE A 13 -11.96 -17.63 28.50
N VAL A 14 -11.34 -16.53 28.94
CA VAL A 14 -11.70 -15.23 28.38
C VAL A 14 -11.30 -15.34 26.92
N THR A 15 -12.21 -15.83 26.08
CA THR A 15 -12.17 -15.49 24.67
C THR A 15 -12.30 -13.98 24.67
N LEU A 16 -11.16 -13.27 24.59
CA LEU A 16 -11.17 -11.96 23.95
C LEU A 16 -11.72 -12.25 22.57
N ALA A 17 -13.03 -12.11 22.41
CA ALA A 17 -13.59 -11.80 21.12
C ALA A 17 -12.96 -10.46 20.78
N LEU A 18 -11.82 -10.50 20.10
CA LEU A 18 -11.36 -9.37 19.32
C LEU A 18 -12.56 -9.07 18.43
N ALA A 19 -13.26 -7.97 18.72
CA ALA A 19 -14.29 -7.47 17.85
C ALA A 19 -13.57 -7.14 16.54
N GLN A 20 -13.52 -8.12 15.65
CA GLN A 20 -12.94 -7.97 14.34
C GLN A 20 -13.74 -6.86 13.68
N GLN A 21 -13.06 -5.77 13.40
CA GLN A 21 -13.72 -4.60 12.87
C GLN A 21 -14.37 -4.96 11.54
N SER A 22 -15.61 -4.51 11.32
CA SER A 22 -16.27 -4.77 10.04
C SER A 22 -15.48 -4.11 8.90
N PRO A 23 -15.45 -4.75 7.71
CA PRO A 23 -14.90 -4.13 6.51
C PRO A 23 -15.52 -2.76 6.25
N VAL A 24 -14.72 -1.84 5.71
CA VAL A 24 -15.15 -0.48 5.43
C VAL A 24 -14.98 -0.17 3.95
N THR A 25 -16.04 0.33 3.33
CA THR A 25 -16.04 0.75 1.92
C THR A 25 -16.04 2.27 1.82
N PHE A 26 -15.20 2.80 0.94
CA PHE A 26 -15.11 4.22 0.58
C PHE A 26 -14.97 4.33 -0.94
N SER A 27 -15.51 5.39 -1.53
CA SER A 27 -15.67 5.46 -2.97
C SER A 27 -15.71 6.88 -3.51
N SER A 28 -15.47 6.99 -4.81
CA SER A 28 -15.83 8.12 -5.66
C SER A 28 -16.99 7.73 -6.59
N SER A 29 -17.26 8.58 -7.59
CA SER A 29 -18.18 8.25 -8.68
C SER A 29 -17.68 7.15 -9.62
N GLN A 30 -16.37 6.87 -9.65
CA GLN A 30 -15.73 5.99 -10.63
C GLN A 30 -14.96 4.83 -10.00
N LEU A 31 -14.51 4.96 -8.75
CA LEU A 31 -13.70 3.95 -8.08
C LEU A 31 -14.26 3.63 -6.69
N ASN A 32 -14.24 2.36 -6.33
CA ASN A 32 -14.56 1.88 -5.00
C ASN A 32 -13.35 1.16 -4.41
N ALA A 33 -13.18 1.31 -3.10
CA ALA A 33 -12.22 0.55 -2.33
C ALA A 33 -12.87 0.01 -1.05
N ARG A 34 -12.56 -1.23 -0.70
CA ARG A 34 -13.00 -1.88 0.54
C ARG A 34 -11.80 -2.40 1.29
N ILE A 35 -11.62 -1.91 2.51
CA ILE A 35 -10.60 -2.39 3.43
C ILE A 35 -11.20 -3.52 4.26
N ASP A 36 -10.55 -4.67 4.23
CA ASP A 36 -10.87 -5.79 5.11
C ASP A 36 -9.78 -5.94 6.20
N PRO A 37 -10.08 -5.56 7.46
CA PRO A 37 -9.11 -5.68 8.55
C PRO A 37 -8.81 -7.13 8.94
N ALA A 38 -9.63 -8.10 8.50
CA ALA A 38 -9.38 -9.51 8.76
C ALA A 38 -8.07 -9.99 8.15
N ASP A 39 -7.88 -9.62 6.89
CA ASP A 39 -6.82 -10.16 6.04
C ASP A 39 -5.75 -9.11 5.74
N GLY A 40 -5.90 -7.89 6.28
CA GLY A 40 -5.03 -6.76 5.97
C GLY A 40 -5.09 -6.39 4.48
N SER A 41 -6.23 -6.64 3.84
CA SER A 41 -6.41 -6.55 2.40
C SER A 41 -7.22 -5.32 2.01
N VAL A 42 -6.98 -4.84 0.80
CA VAL A 42 -7.78 -3.78 0.17
C VAL A 42 -8.22 -4.25 -1.19
N ASP A 43 -9.53 -4.40 -1.36
CA ASP A 43 -10.17 -4.65 -2.64
C ASP A 43 -10.41 -3.31 -3.33
N ILE A 44 -10.04 -3.20 -4.60
CA ILE A 44 -10.17 -1.99 -5.43
C ILE A 44 -10.90 -2.36 -6.71
N TRP A 45 -11.94 -1.63 -7.09
CA TRP A 45 -12.70 -1.89 -8.33
C TRP A 45 -13.36 -0.64 -8.90
N GLU A 46 -13.45 -0.56 -10.23
CA GLU A 46 -14.22 0.50 -10.89
C GLU A 46 -15.71 0.33 -10.66
N ALA A 47 -16.42 1.46 -10.53
CA ALA A 47 -17.87 1.48 -10.52
C ALA A 47 -18.43 0.82 -11.78
N ASN A 48 -19.38 -0.09 -11.61
CA ASN A 48 -20.06 -0.84 -12.68
C ASN A 48 -19.17 -1.85 -13.43
N THR A 49 -18.05 -2.27 -12.85
CA THR A 49 -17.27 -3.41 -13.36
C THR A 49 -17.20 -4.53 -12.33
N ASP A 50 -16.99 -5.77 -12.80
CA ASP A 50 -16.75 -6.93 -11.93
C ASP A 50 -15.24 -7.16 -11.66
N ARG A 51 -14.39 -6.20 -12.01
CA ARG A 51 -12.93 -6.34 -11.90
C ARG A 51 -12.47 -5.87 -10.54
N VAL A 52 -12.10 -6.82 -9.70
CA VAL A 52 -11.57 -6.54 -8.35
C VAL A 52 -10.07 -6.83 -8.34
N PHE A 53 -9.31 -5.86 -7.86
CA PHE A 53 -7.89 -5.99 -7.54
C PHE A 53 -7.73 -6.07 -6.04
N THR A 54 -7.09 -7.13 -5.54
CA THR A 54 -6.90 -7.30 -4.09
C THR A 54 -5.44 -7.04 -3.74
N HIS A 55 -5.21 -5.95 -3.02
CA HIS A 55 -3.92 -5.54 -2.50
C HIS A 55 -3.68 -6.12 -1.10
N THR A 56 -2.60 -6.89 -0.92
CA THR A 56 -2.23 -7.51 0.38
C THR A 56 -0.76 -7.27 0.73
N PHE A 57 -0.50 -7.06 2.01
CA PHE A 57 0.87 -7.05 2.52
C PHE A 57 1.41 -8.48 2.60
N ALA A 58 2.50 -8.74 1.89
CA ALA A 58 3.03 -10.10 1.78
C ALA A 58 4.23 -10.34 2.70
N GLU A 59 5.18 -9.41 2.75
CA GLU A 59 6.42 -9.57 3.52
C GLU A 59 7.02 -8.20 3.86
N LEU A 60 7.63 -8.10 5.04
CA LEU A 60 8.51 -7.01 5.40
C LEU A 60 9.80 -7.60 5.98
N ARG A 61 10.94 -7.18 5.43
CA ARG A 61 12.24 -7.70 5.86
C ARG A 61 13.32 -6.64 5.82
N GLU A 62 14.31 -6.83 6.67
CA GLU A 62 15.60 -6.17 6.66
C GLU A 62 16.67 -7.21 6.36
N THR A 63 17.58 -6.91 5.44
CA THR A 63 18.72 -7.76 5.10
C THR A 63 20.02 -7.00 5.20
N ASP A 64 21.09 -7.67 5.61
CA ASP A 64 22.43 -7.09 5.61
C ASP A 64 23.04 -7.01 4.20
N GLN A 65 24.28 -6.53 4.10
CA GLN A 65 25.00 -6.41 2.83
C GLN A 65 25.29 -7.76 2.15
N ALA A 66 25.28 -8.86 2.90
CA ALA A 66 25.41 -10.23 2.38
C ALA A 66 24.04 -10.83 2.01
N SER A 67 22.96 -10.03 2.05
CA SER A 67 21.57 -10.46 1.87
C SER A 67 21.08 -11.45 2.93
N ALA A 68 21.74 -11.53 4.08
CA ALA A 68 21.27 -12.35 5.19
C ALA A 68 20.11 -11.64 5.91
N LEU A 69 19.11 -12.41 6.33
CA LEU A 69 17.93 -11.90 7.01
C LEU A 69 18.28 -11.38 8.41
N VAL A 70 17.97 -10.12 8.67
CA VAL A 70 18.26 -9.42 9.93
C VAL A 70 17.00 -9.29 10.78
N ASN A 71 15.96 -8.68 10.22
CA ASN A 71 14.65 -8.52 10.84
C ASN A 71 13.57 -8.94 9.84
N THR A 72 12.46 -9.49 10.32
CA THR A 72 11.35 -9.90 9.46
C THR A 72 10.00 -9.84 10.14
N VAL A 73 8.98 -9.53 9.36
CA VAL A 73 7.60 -9.93 9.59
C VAL A 73 7.32 -11.08 8.63
N ALA A 74 7.30 -12.31 9.17
CA ALA A 74 7.18 -13.53 8.37
C ALA A 74 5.80 -13.70 7.71
N SER A 75 4.76 -13.09 8.29
CA SER A 75 3.42 -13.06 7.72
C SER A 75 2.58 -11.93 8.31
N PHE A 76 1.81 -11.27 7.44
CA PHE A 76 0.80 -10.31 7.83
C PHE A 76 -0.55 -10.96 8.19
N ALA A 77 -0.77 -12.22 7.82
CA ALA A 77 -2.03 -12.95 8.08
C ALA A 77 -2.32 -13.17 9.57
N SER A 78 -1.31 -13.06 10.44
CA SER A 78 -1.46 -13.16 11.89
C SER A 78 -1.54 -11.79 12.59
N GLN A 79 -1.49 -10.69 11.83
CA GLN A 79 -1.52 -9.35 12.40
C GLN A 79 -2.96 -8.86 12.51
N ILE A 80 -3.24 -8.06 13.54
CA ILE A 80 -4.55 -7.43 13.71
C ILE A 80 -4.48 -6.06 13.07
N PHE A 81 -5.34 -5.83 12.09
CA PHE A 81 -5.50 -4.52 11.48
C PHE A 81 -6.70 -3.81 12.06
N THR A 82 -6.55 -2.51 12.27
CA THR A 82 -7.63 -1.59 12.61
C THR A 82 -7.85 -0.66 11.43
N VAL A 83 -9.11 -0.37 11.13
CA VAL A 83 -9.50 0.58 10.10
C VAL A 83 -9.93 1.88 10.76
N SER A 84 -9.52 3.00 10.20
CA SER A 84 -10.08 4.29 10.56
C SER A 84 -10.52 5.03 9.30
N THR A 85 -11.73 5.57 9.34
CA THR A 85 -12.22 6.52 8.34
C THR A 85 -12.26 7.89 8.99
N PRO A 86 -11.43 8.83 8.52
CA PRO A 86 -11.55 10.22 8.93
C PRO A 86 -12.96 10.73 8.62
N THR A 87 -13.56 11.45 9.57
CA THR A 87 -14.94 11.95 9.48
C THR A 87 -15.07 13.26 8.70
N VAL A 88 -13.98 13.78 8.17
CA VAL A 88 -13.90 15.05 7.45
C VAL A 88 -13.35 14.80 6.05
N ASN A 89 -13.79 15.60 5.05
CA ASN A 89 -13.18 15.60 3.73
C ASN A 89 -11.67 15.70 3.87
N ASN A 90 -10.98 14.69 3.36
CA ASN A 90 -9.53 14.63 3.41
C ASN A 90 -9.01 14.97 2.03
N ASP A 91 -8.36 16.11 1.94
CA ASP A 91 -7.69 16.49 0.71
C ASP A 91 -6.31 15.86 0.69
N PHE A 92 -5.95 15.21 -0.41
CA PHE A 92 -4.56 14.83 -0.65
C PHE A 92 -3.88 15.94 -1.46
N GLN A 93 -2.92 16.63 -0.86
CA GLN A 93 -2.25 17.80 -1.44
C GLN A 93 -3.23 18.88 -1.95
N GLY A 94 -4.37 19.07 -1.27
CA GLY A 94 -5.38 20.07 -1.63
C GLY A 94 -6.38 19.63 -2.72
N VAL A 95 -6.35 18.36 -3.14
CA VAL A 95 -7.38 17.78 -4.03
C VAL A 95 -8.34 16.91 -3.21
N ASN A 96 -9.64 17.14 -3.35
CA ASN A 96 -10.67 16.42 -2.61
C ASN A 96 -10.57 14.91 -2.82
N ALA A 97 -10.50 14.16 -1.72
CA ALA A 97 -10.54 12.72 -1.72
C ALA A 97 -11.40 12.18 -0.57
N THR A 98 -11.90 10.96 -0.74
CA THR A 98 -12.28 10.13 0.40
C THR A 98 -11.08 9.33 0.84
N SER A 99 -10.98 9.02 2.13
CA SER A 99 -9.84 8.25 2.61
C SER A 99 -10.22 7.28 3.70
N ALA A 100 -9.44 6.22 3.80
CA ALA A 100 -9.43 5.33 4.93
C ALA A 100 -8.01 4.85 5.20
N SER A 101 -7.71 4.56 6.45
CA SER A 101 -6.41 4.07 6.88
C SER A 101 -6.55 2.69 7.50
N LEU A 102 -5.61 1.81 7.18
CA LEU A 102 -5.41 0.51 7.78
C LEU A 102 -4.14 0.57 8.63
N THR A 103 -4.25 0.29 9.93
CA THR A 103 -3.14 0.33 10.88
C THR A 103 -2.95 -1.04 11.51
N ALA A 104 -1.71 -1.54 11.51
CA ALA A 104 -1.34 -2.76 12.24
C ALA A 104 -0.16 -2.51 13.17
N SER A 105 -0.28 -3.02 14.39
CA SER A 105 0.88 -3.29 15.24
C SER A 105 1.51 -4.60 14.77
N ILE A 106 2.74 -4.53 14.28
CA ILE A 106 3.45 -5.66 13.71
C ILE A 106 4.47 -6.21 14.69
N THR A 107 4.52 -7.54 14.81
CA THR A 107 5.57 -8.23 15.54
C THR A 107 6.75 -8.50 14.63
N VAL A 108 7.91 -7.94 14.97
CA VAL A 108 9.15 -8.08 14.21
C VAL A 108 10.05 -9.10 14.87
N ALA A 109 10.40 -10.16 14.15
CA ALA A 109 11.36 -11.17 14.60
C ALA A 109 12.76 -10.84 14.09
N SER A 110 13.77 -11.05 14.93
CA SER A 110 15.19 -10.93 14.59
C SER A 110 15.84 -12.30 14.69
N PRO A 111 16.05 -13.01 13.56
CA PRO A 111 16.66 -14.35 13.57
C PRO A 111 18.10 -14.35 14.09
N VAL A 112 18.80 -13.23 13.99
CA VAL A 112 20.22 -13.08 14.37
C VAL A 112 20.41 -13.22 15.88
N ASP A 113 19.50 -12.66 16.67
CA ASP A 113 19.56 -12.66 18.14
C ASP A 113 18.36 -13.36 18.80
N ASN A 114 17.51 -14.00 18.01
CA ASN A 114 16.31 -14.72 18.42
C ASN A 114 15.38 -13.88 19.32
N SER A 115 15.22 -12.59 18.97
CA SER A 115 14.38 -11.64 19.71
C SER A 115 13.15 -11.21 18.92
N THR A 116 12.18 -10.63 19.63
CA THR A 116 10.99 -10.01 19.05
C THR A 116 10.84 -8.57 19.52
N SER A 117 10.36 -7.71 18.64
CA SER A 117 10.06 -6.29 18.94
C SER A 117 8.77 -5.85 18.24
N GLY A 118 8.31 -4.63 18.52
CA GLY A 118 7.12 -4.06 17.90
C GLY A 118 7.48 -2.94 16.93
N ALA A 119 6.74 -2.87 15.83
CA ALA A 119 6.68 -1.72 14.94
C ALA A 119 5.22 -1.47 14.53
N THR A 120 4.96 -0.36 13.83
CA THR A 120 3.62 -0.02 13.35
C THR A 120 3.65 0.20 11.84
N LEU A 121 2.73 -0.46 11.13
CA LEU A 121 2.47 -0.20 9.72
C LEU A 121 1.15 0.56 9.59
N ILE A 122 1.17 1.68 8.87
CA ILE A 122 0.01 2.48 8.52
C ILE A 122 -0.05 2.56 7.00
N ALA A 123 -1.19 2.21 6.43
CA ALA A 123 -1.48 2.39 5.01
C ALA A 123 -2.72 3.24 4.86
N THR A 124 -2.58 4.42 4.26
CA THR A 124 -3.69 5.34 4.00
C THR A 124 -3.98 5.37 2.52
N PHE A 125 -5.25 5.15 2.19
CA PHE A 125 -5.77 5.10 0.84
C PHE A 125 -6.60 6.35 0.62
N PHE A 126 -6.29 7.12 -0.43
CA PHE A 126 -7.03 8.31 -0.84
C PHE A 126 -7.63 8.08 -2.21
N VAL A 127 -8.96 8.00 -2.31
CA VAL A 127 -9.67 7.92 -3.60
C VAL A 127 -10.17 9.31 -3.95
N PHE A 128 -9.69 9.87 -5.05
CA PHE A 128 -10.04 11.24 -5.44
C PHE A 128 -11.53 11.33 -5.79
N THR A 129 -12.18 12.43 -5.38
CA THR A 129 -13.58 12.73 -5.71
C THR A 129 -13.74 13.92 -6.64
N ALA A 130 -12.65 14.61 -6.94
CA ALA A 130 -12.58 15.72 -7.87
C ALA A 130 -11.31 15.64 -8.72
N GLU A 131 -11.33 16.31 -9.87
CA GLU A 131 -10.13 16.53 -10.64
C GLU A 131 -9.20 17.52 -9.94
N GLY A 132 -7.90 17.34 -10.13
CA GLY A 132 -6.90 18.22 -9.55
C GLY A 132 -5.49 17.89 -10.05
N ASN A 133 -4.50 18.52 -9.43
CA ASN A 133 -3.11 18.31 -9.74
C ASN A 133 -2.33 18.11 -8.44
N ILE A 134 -1.52 17.04 -8.39
CA ILE A 134 -0.70 16.70 -7.23
C ILE A 134 0.77 16.68 -7.64
N THR A 135 1.67 16.92 -6.70
CA THR A 135 3.09 16.68 -6.92
C THR A 135 3.42 15.23 -6.55
N PHE A 136 3.89 14.47 -7.51
CA PHE A 136 4.23 13.06 -7.39
C PHE A 136 5.60 12.80 -8.04
N ASN A 137 6.57 12.30 -7.28
CA ASN A 137 7.96 12.10 -7.74
C ASN A 137 8.60 13.36 -8.36
N ASN A 138 8.43 14.52 -7.72
CA ASN A 138 8.86 15.84 -8.22
C ASN A 138 8.25 16.26 -9.57
N GLN A 139 7.17 15.60 -10.01
CA GLN A 139 6.41 15.94 -11.20
C GLN A 139 4.98 16.31 -10.82
N ASN A 140 4.36 17.19 -11.60
CA ASN A 140 2.95 17.49 -11.44
C ASN A 140 2.14 16.47 -12.25
N VAL A 141 1.20 15.80 -11.59
CA VAL A 141 0.35 14.76 -12.17
C VAL A 141 -1.10 15.16 -11.98
N ASN A 142 -1.85 15.20 -13.08
CA ASN A 142 -3.29 15.40 -13.03
C ASN A 142 -3.95 14.14 -12.49
N VAL A 143 -4.89 14.31 -11.57
CA VAL A 143 -5.67 13.23 -10.96
C VAL A 143 -7.15 13.49 -11.19
N ALA A 144 -7.92 12.42 -11.21
CA ALA A 144 -9.36 12.42 -11.46
C ALA A 144 -10.04 11.30 -10.61
N PRO A 145 -11.38 11.20 -10.60
CA PRO A 145 -12.09 10.24 -9.73
C PRO A 145 -11.79 8.75 -9.92
N ASP A 146 -11.08 8.37 -10.99
CA ASP A 146 -10.54 7.04 -11.30
C ASP A 146 -9.12 6.80 -10.73
N HIS A 147 -8.56 7.79 -10.02
CA HIS A 147 -7.25 7.72 -9.38
C HIS A 147 -7.36 7.48 -7.87
N MET A 148 -6.37 6.77 -7.33
CA MET A 148 -6.19 6.53 -5.91
C MET A 148 -4.72 6.67 -5.50
N VAL A 149 -4.44 7.35 -4.41
CA VAL A 149 -3.12 7.36 -3.78
C VAL A 149 -3.06 6.34 -2.65
N LEU A 150 -1.99 5.56 -2.60
CA LEU A 150 -1.64 4.68 -1.50
C LEU A 150 -0.40 5.23 -0.81
N LEU A 151 -0.56 5.69 0.43
CA LEU A 151 0.52 6.18 1.28
C LEU A 151 0.82 5.15 2.36
N TYR A 152 2.05 4.67 2.41
CA TYR A 152 2.49 3.69 3.40
C TYR A 152 3.50 4.31 4.32
N GLN A 153 3.35 4.07 5.62
CA GLN A 153 4.22 4.53 6.66
C GLN A 153 4.56 3.36 7.58
N LEU A 154 5.84 3.08 7.71
CA LEU A 154 6.39 2.19 8.72
C LEU A 154 6.99 3.05 9.84
N GLN A 155 6.67 2.73 11.08
CA GLN A 155 7.12 3.48 12.25
C GLN A 155 7.73 2.56 13.30
N GLY A 156 8.82 3.01 13.92
CA GLY A 156 9.45 2.31 15.04
C GLY A 156 10.13 1.00 14.66
N TRP A 157 10.58 0.85 13.40
CA TRP A 157 11.29 -0.36 12.99
C TRP A 157 12.60 -0.54 13.78
N PRO A 158 12.89 -1.74 14.30
CA PRO A 158 14.05 -2.03 15.14
C PRO A 158 15.35 -2.16 14.31
N ILE A 159 15.78 -1.08 13.66
CA ILE A 159 16.97 -1.10 12.79
C ILE A 159 18.20 -1.65 13.52
N LYS A 160 18.92 -2.59 12.88
CA LYS A 160 20.21 -3.06 13.41
C LYS A 160 21.37 -2.27 12.82
N SER A 161 21.25 -1.83 11.56
CA SER A 161 22.23 -0.97 10.91
C SER A 161 21.59 -0.17 9.78
N THR A 162 21.99 1.09 9.61
CA THR A 162 21.56 1.93 8.47
C THR A 162 22.17 1.49 7.14
N ASN A 163 23.15 0.58 7.17
CA ASN A 163 23.74 -0.03 5.98
C ASN A 163 22.94 -1.25 5.47
N ASN A 164 21.94 -1.69 6.23
CA ASN A 164 21.06 -2.77 5.83
C ASN A 164 20.03 -2.24 4.82
N SER A 165 19.49 -3.15 4.02
CA SER A 165 18.37 -2.84 3.13
C SER A 165 17.07 -3.32 3.76
N MET A 166 16.03 -2.51 3.70
CA MET A 166 14.69 -2.92 4.09
C MET A 166 13.79 -2.97 2.87
N SER A 167 12.98 -4.03 2.78
CA SER A 167 12.08 -4.29 1.67
C SER A 167 10.66 -4.53 2.18
N ILE A 168 9.70 -3.83 1.57
CA ILE A 168 8.27 -4.07 1.74
C ILE A 168 7.77 -4.72 0.44
N ARG A 169 7.27 -5.97 0.54
CA ARG A 169 6.62 -6.65 -0.58
C ARG A 169 5.11 -6.57 -0.40
N VAL A 170 4.47 -6.03 -1.43
CA VAL A 170 3.03 -6.06 -1.61
C VAL A 170 2.70 -7.06 -2.71
N ARG A 171 1.62 -7.80 -2.52
CA ARG A 171 1.00 -8.63 -3.53
C ARG A 171 -0.30 -8.00 -4.01
N LEU A 172 -0.46 -7.95 -5.33
CA LEU A 172 -1.69 -7.58 -6.00
C LEU A 172 -2.25 -8.81 -6.70
N ASP A 173 -3.35 -9.37 -6.18
CA ASP A 173 -4.10 -10.38 -6.91
C ASP A 173 -4.89 -9.68 -8.01
N THR A 174 -4.67 -10.11 -9.26
CA THR A 174 -5.32 -9.56 -10.46
C THR A 174 -6.03 -10.70 -11.20
N PRO A 175 -7.19 -10.43 -11.80
CA PRO A 175 -7.86 -11.38 -12.69
C PRO A 175 -7.09 -11.65 -13.99
N SER A 176 -6.07 -10.84 -14.35
CA SER A 176 -5.30 -10.96 -15.59
C SER A 176 -3.82 -11.27 -15.34
N ARG A 177 -3.23 -12.15 -16.17
CA ARG A 177 -1.87 -12.70 -15.96
C ARG A 177 -0.74 -11.81 -16.47
N THR A 178 -1.08 -10.67 -17.06
CA THR A 178 -0.21 -9.98 -18.00
C THR A 178 -0.28 -8.48 -17.76
N GLY A 179 0.89 -7.86 -17.79
CA GLY A 179 1.08 -6.43 -17.64
C GLY A 179 2.42 -6.04 -18.25
N THR A 180 2.84 -4.79 -18.14
CA THR A 180 4.17 -4.31 -18.54
C THR A 180 4.73 -3.46 -17.41
N PHE A 181 6.00 -3.69 -17.05
CA PHE A 181 6.66 -2.85 -16.06
C PHE A 181 7.77 -2.07 -16.75
N ASN A 182 7.56 -0.76 -16.87
CA ASN A 182 8.52 0.20 -17.38
C ASN A 182 8.70 1.25 -16.28
N ALA A 183 9.70 1.05 -15.42
CA ALA A 183 9.91 1.88 -14.25
C ALA A 183 9.83 3.39 -14.60
N PRO A 184 9.01 4.19 -13.89
CA PRO A 184 8.37 3.89 -12.61
C PRO A 184 6.92 3.38 -12.69
N VAL A 185 6.45 2.89 -13.85
CA VAL A 185 5.04 2.51 -14.06
C VAL A 185 4.88 1.02 -14.29
N LEU A 186 4.00 0.39 -13.54
CA LEU A 186 3.43 -0.94 -13.81
C LEU A 186 2.07 -0.76 -14.47
N ARG A 187 1.91 -1.24 -15.70
CA ARG A 187 0.62 -1.30 -16.41
C ARG A 187 0.12 -2.74 -16.37
N LEU A 188 -1.16 -2.95 -16.09
CA LEU A 188 -1.81 -4.24 -16.10
C LEU A 188 -2.71 -4.31 -17.34
N ASP A 189 -2.80 -5.48 -17.97
CA ASP A 189 -3.55 -5.64 -19.24
C ASP A 189 -5.08 -5.51 -19.04
N ASP A 190 -5.54 -5.53 -17.80
CA ASP A 190 -6.91 -5.22 -17.41
C ASP A 190 -7.19 -3.70 -17.29
N GLY A 191 -6.22 -2.85 -17.65
CA GLY A 191 -6.37 -1.40 -17.72
C GLY A 191 -5.93 -0.66 -16.46
N ALA A 192 -5.58 -1.35 -15.36
CA ALA A 192 -5.04 -0.65 -14.19
C ALA A 192 -3.56 -0.28 -14.39
N ALA A 193 -3.14 0.85 -13.82
CA ALA A 193 -1.74 1.24 -13.76
C ALA A 193 -1.34 1.69 -12.36
N ILE A 194 -0.09 1.40 -11.98
CA ILE A 194 0.53 1.81 -10.73
C ILE A 194 1.79 2.58 -11.07
N THR A 195 1.79 3.87 -10.75
CA THR A 195 2.96 4.74 -10.82
C THR A 195 3.58 4.84 -9.43
N PHE A 196 4.84 4.46 -9.31
CA PHE A 196 5.55 4.50 -8.03
C PHE A 196 6.25 5.86 -7.87
N ALA A 197 6.01 6.56 -6.76
CA ALA A 197 6.88 7.66 -6.34
C ALA A 197 7.88 7.12 -5.34
N GLN A 198 9.15 7.15 -5.74
CA GLN A 198 10.24 6.79 -4.87
C GLN A 198 10.60 7.99 -3.97
N THR A 199 9.73 8.33 -3.03
CA THR A 199 10.06 9.30 -1.97
C THR A 199 9.97 8.60 -0.64
N SER A 200 11.10 8.45 0.06
CA SER A 200 11.13 8.09 1.47
C SER A 200 11.48 9.32 2.26
N THR A 201 10.73 9.64 3.32
CA THR A 201 11.10 10.67 4.28
C THR A 201 11.52 9.97 5.58
N GLY A 202 12.82 9.95 5.87
CA GLY A 202 13.38 9.39 7.10
C GLY A 202 13.93 10.48 8.01
N SER A 203 13.46 10.56 9.26
CA SER A 203 14.07 11.44 10.26
C SER A 203 15.50 10.97 10.58
N SER A 204 16.47 11.76 10.13
CA SER A 204 17.92 11.68 10.37
C SER A 204 18.78 10.79 9.42
N ALA A 205 19.70 11.50 8.75
CA ALA A 205 21.01 11.12 8.20
C ALA A 205 21.17 10.03 7.11
N ALA A 206 20.15 9.25 6.74
CA ALA A 206 20.23 8.37 5.57
C ALA A 206 19.45 8.96 4.39
N THR A 207 20.11 9.14 3.25
CA THR A 207 19.55 9.77 2.05
C THR A 207 18.20 9.18 1.65
N ASP A 208 17.21 10.07 1.57
CA ASP A 208 15.79 9.90 1.29
C ASP A 208 15.47 9.37 -0.11
N THR A 209 15.96 8.18 -0.47
CA THR A 209 15.65 7.59 -1.77
C THR A 209 15.35 6.11 -1.63
N PRO A 210 14.13 5.67 -2.00
CA PRO A 210 13.87 4.26 -2.29
C PRO A 210 14.87 3.79 -3.34
N ALA A 211 15.69 2.82 -2.95
CA ALA A 211 16.79 2.31 -3.76
C ALA A 211 16.30 1.59 -5.03
N SER A 212 15.10 0.99 -5.01
CA SER A 212 14.51 0.36 -6.20
C SER A 212 13.04 -0.06 -6.01
N VAL A 213 12.34 -0.21 -7.13
CA VAL A 213 11.10 -1.00 -7.23
C VAL A 213 11.40 -2.22 -8.10
N ALA A 214 11.09 -3.41 -7.59
CA ALA A 214 11.15 -4.64 -8.37
C ALA A 214 9.74 -5.24 -8.50
N VAL A 215 9.43 -5.76 -9.68
CA VAL A 215 8.13 -6.41 -9.96
C VAL A 215 8.38 -7.87 -10.33
N SER A 216 7.68 -8.79 -9.66
CA SER A 216 7.66 -10.22 -10.00
C SER A 216 6.24 -10.67 -10.30
N ARG A 217 6.08 -11.54 -11.31
CA ARG A 217 4.78 -11.97 -11.80
C ARG A 217 4.54 -13.42 -11.48
N GLY A 218 3.42 -13.69 -10.82
CA GLY A 218 2.87 -15.02 -10.59
C GLY A 218 1.82 -15.41 -11.62
N SER A 219 1.17 -16.56 -11.40
CA SER A 219 0.11 -17.08 -12.28
C SER A 219 -1.24 -16.38 -12.14
N SER A 220 -1.43 -15.57 -11.09
CA SER A 220 -2.66 -14.85 -10.77
C SER A 220 -2.39 -13.64 -9.86
N SER A 221 -1.14 -13.18 -9.81
CA SER A 221 -0.73 -12.10 -8.94
C SER A 221 0.48 -11.39 -9.51
N VAL A 222 0.63 -10.14 -9.13
CA VAL A 222 1.84 -9.35 -9.35
C VAL A 222 2.33 -8.89 -7.99
N ASP A 223 3.57 -9.21 -7.65
CA ASP A 223 4.20 -8.66 -6.47
C ASP A 223 5.05 -7.47 -6.88
N TYR A 224 4.95 -6.37 -6.14
CA TYR A 224 5.91 -5.28 -6.22
C TYR A 224 6.62 -5.12 -4.88
N THR A 225 7.94 -4.99 -4.95
CA THR A 225 8.83 -4.86 -3.79
C THR A 225 9.51 -3.51 -3.84
N MET A 226 9.26 -2.69 -2.82
CA MET A 226 9.95 -1.42 -2.60
C MET A 226 11.13 -1.68 -1.66
N THR A 227 12.34 -1.28 -2.06
CA THR A 227 13.55 -1.44 -1.23
C THR A 227 14.21 -0.09 -0.98
N PHE A 228 14.67 0.13 0.25
CA PHE A 228 15.30 1.37 0.73
C PHE A 228 16.35 1.04 1.81
N ASN A 229 17.13 2.04 2.22
CA ASN A 229 18.06 1.87 3.34
C ASN A 229 17.28 1.69 4.64
N ALA A 230 17.67 0.73 5.48
CA ALA A 230 16.99 0.47 6.73
C ALA A 230 16.95 1.72 7.62
N ALA A 231 15.74 2.13 7.99
CA ALA A 231 15.47 3.30 8.81
C ALA A 231 14.37 2.97 9.83
N THR A 232 14.37 3.68 10.95
CA THR A 232 13.34 3.51 11.99
C THR A 232 11.95 3.86 11.45
N ASN A 233 11.88 4.86 10.57
CA ASN A 233 10.65 5.30 9.93
C ASN A 233 10.87 5.35 8.43
N VAL A 234 9.86 4.91 7.69
CA VAL A 234 9.88 4.84 6.23
C VAL A 234 8.53 5.26 5.73
N GLU A 235 8.51 6.10 4.71
CA GLU A 235 7.31 6.46 3.97
C GLU A 235 7.50 6.07 2.50
N PHE A 236 6.44 5.65 1.82
CA PHE A 236 6.43 5.63 0.36
C PHE A 236 5.01 5.83 -0.17
N THR A 237 4.93 6.34 -1.40
CA THR A 237 3.64 6.66 -2.02
C THR A 237 3.55 6.00 -3.40
N ALA A 238 2.42 5.38 -3.68
CA ALA A 238 2.06 4.87 -5.00
C ALA A 238 0.80 5.59 -5.49
N LEU A 239 0.76 5.92 -6.78
CA LEU A 239 -0.42 6.43 -7.45
C LEU A 239 -0.97 5.31 -8.31
N TRP A 240 -2.19 4.90 -8.00
CA TRP A 240 -2.94 3.93 -8.76
C TRP A 240 -3.96 4.67 -9.63
N SER A 241 -4.16 4.20 -10.85
CA SER A 241 -5.13 4.75 -11.79
C SER A 241 -5.80 3.62 -12.55
N VAL A 242 -7.09 3.76 -12.82
CA VAL A 242 -7.70 2.93 -13.86
C VAL A 242 -7.59 3.66 -15.17
N GLU A 243 -6.82 3.09 -16.08
CA GLU A 243 -6.86 3.54 -17.46
C GLU A 243 -8.08 2.89 -18.11
N PRO A 244 -8.92 3.67 -18.81
CA PRO A 244 -10.02 3.09 -19.55
C PRO A 244 -9.44 2.04 -20.50
N VAL A 245 -10.01 0.83 -20.47
CA VAL A 245 -9.69 -0.21 -21.43
C VAL A 245 -9.93 0.37 -22.82
N THR A 246 -8.88 0.80 -23.49
CA THR A 246 -8.96 1.17 -24.89
C THR A 246 -9.24 -0.14 -25.62
N SER A 247 -10.52 -0.38 -25.87
CA SER A 247 -10.98 -1.48 -26.69
C SER A 247 -10.45 -1.25 -28.11
N GLY A 248 -9.24 -1.77 -28.36
CA GLY A 248 -8.59 -1.73 -29.66
C GLY A 248 -7.40 -0.78 -29.73
N SER A 249 -6.22 -1.30 -29.44
CA SER A 249 -5.17 -1.47 -30.45
C SER A 249 -3.92 -2.05 -29.79
N GLY A 250 -3.55 -3.26 -30.19
CA GLY A 250 -2.15 -3.63 -30.16
C GLY A 250 -1.41 -2.64 -31.06
N GLY A 251 -0.48 -1.91 -30.46
CA GLY A 251 0.33 -0.92 -31.18
C GLY A 251 1.08 -0.04 -30.20
N ASP A 252 2.33 -0.41 -29.90
CA ASP A 252 3.35 0.59 -29.59
C ASP A 252 3.27 1.69 -30.66
N SER A 253 2.91 2.91 -30.28
CA SER A 253 3.09 4.10 -31.11
C SER A 253 3.04 5.36 -30.25
N SER A 254 4.14 6.09 -30.33
CA SER A 254 4.45 7.35 -29.69
C SER A 254 3.38 8.43 -29.90
N ALA A 255 2.88 9.02 -28.82
CA ALA A 255 2.33 10.39 -28.76
C ALA A 255 2.21 10.75 -27.26
N ALA A 256 3.08 11.55 -26.62
CA ALA A 256 3.48 12.90 -27.01
C ALA A 256 2.30 13.68 -27.60
N SER A 257 1.30 13.97 -26.77
CA SER A 257 0.37 15.09 -26.99
C SER A 257 0.57 16.05 -25.81
N ALA A 258 1.56 16.92 -25.92
CA ALA A 258 1.38 18.29 -26.40
C ALA A 258 1.08 19.22 -25.22
N LEU A 259 2.16 19.82 -24.70
CA LEU A 259 2.08 21.14 -24.06
C LEU A 259 1.34 22.07 -25.03
N SER A 260 0.09 22.43 -24.71
CA SER A 260 -0.56 23.57 -25.35
C SER A 260 -0.05 24.85 -24.69
N THR A 261 0.99 25.45 -25.26
CA THR A 261 1.35 26.85 -25.01
C THR A 261 0.24 27.74 -25.57
N PRO A 262 -0.43 28.60 -24.79
CA PRO A 262 -1.19 29.69 -25.39
C PRO A 262 -0.19 30.77 -25.83
N LEU A 263 0.02 30.88 -27.14
CA LEU A 263 0.63 32.04 -27.75
C LEU A 263 -0.34 33.21 -27.55
N PHE A 264 -0.02 34.13 -26.64
CA PHE A 264 -0.72 35.41 -26.54
C PHE A 264 -0.45 36.21 -27.81
N ALA A 265 -1.48 36.34 -28.64
CA ALA A 265 -1.57 37.42 -29.62
C ALA A 265 -2.28 38.60 -28.93
N PHE A 266 -1.61 39.75 -28.80
CA PHE A 266 -2.29 41.05 -28.72
C PHE A 266 -1.33 42.19 -29.10
N PHE A 267 -1.75 42.91 -30.15
CA PHE A 267 -1.36 44.23 -30.68
C PHE A 267 0.04 44.42 -31.27
#